data_AF-A0A5A8EDV5-F1
#
_entry.id   AF-A0A5A8EDV5-F1
#
_cell.length_a   1.000
_cell.length_b   1.000
_cell.length_c   1.000
_cell.angle_alpha   90.00
_cell.angle_beta   90.00
_cell.angle_gamma   90.00
#
_symmetry.space_group_name_H-M   'P 1'
#
loop_
_entity.id
_entity.type
_entity.pdbx_description
1 polymer ?
#
loop_
_entity_poly.entity_id
_entity_poly.type
_entity_poly.pdbx_seq_one_letter_code
_entity_poly.pdbx_strand_id
1 'polypeptide(L)'
;MAAANTAASHKFGDWDTFAENWPIEGGSDLRKMLGGAVPLPTTEDAISAVRLSATINASADDDHKMTFSSMFTGAEVKDKAGNYVCSSAKELKLWLDRTLGKGKHMANAGKAAGKRGIIYWSGPFGGYFELWDTTDDGFKGGVKGAVDHWDDCTDCCLWEM
;
A
#
# COMPACT_ATOMS: atom_id res chain seq x y z
N MET A 1 17.30 18.22 -8.06
CA MET A 1 16.19 19.08 -8.56
C MET A 1 14.92 18.62 -7.87
N ALA A 2 14.12 19.57 -7.41
CA ALA A 2 13.03 19.38 -6.44
C ALA A 2 12.01 18.29 -6.85
N ALA A 3 11.72 17.41 -5.89
CA ALA A 3 10.69 16.38 -5.99
C ALA A 3 9.35 17.02 -6.35
N ALA A 4 8.68 16.45 -7.36
CA ALA A 4 7.29 16.77 -7.61
C ALA A 4 6.49 16.31 -6.39
N ASN A 5 6.02 17.25 -5.58
CA ASN A 5 5.16 16.98 -4.45
C ASN A 5 3.83 16.46 -5.01
N THR A 6 3.67 15.14 -5.03
CA THR A 6 2.45 14.49 -5.52
C THR A 6 1.34 14.64 -4.49
N ALA A 7 0.08 14.42 -4.91
CA ALA A 7 -1.07 14.43 -3.99
C ALA A 7 -0.94 13.38 -2.87
N ALA A 8 -0.17 12.31 -3.10
CA ALA A 8 0.08 11.26 -2.11
C ALA A 8 1.07 11.71 -1.04
N SER A 9 2.19 12.34 -1.41
CA SER A 9 3.17 12.83 -0.44
C SER A 9 2.66 13.94 0.48
N HIS A 10 1.69 14.72 0.02
CA HIS A 10 1.02 15.70 0.89
C HIS A 10 0.14 15.04 1.95
N LYS A 11 -0.40 13.83 1.70
CA LYS A 11 -1.41 13.21 2.55
C LYS A 11 -0.85 12.11 3.45
N PHE A 12 0.17 11.40 2.98
CA PHE A 12 0.74 10.24 3.68
C PHE A 12 2.18 10.47 4.17
N GLY A 13 2.69 11.70 4.06
CA GLY A 13 4.08 12.02 4.39
C GLY A 13 5.04 11.84 3.21
N ASP A 14 6.30 12.19 3.42
CA ASP A 14 7.34 11.98 2.41
C ASP A 14 7.61 10.47 2.19
N TRP A 15 8.15 10.14 1.02
CA TRP A 15 8.40 8.76 0.62
C TRP A 15 9.27 7.98 1.60
N ASP A 16 10.35 8.59 2.09
CA ASP A 16 11.36 7.86 2.87
C ASP A 16 10.76 7.46 4.22
N THR A 17 10.07 8.39 4.89
CA THR A 17 9.30 8.09 6.11
C THR A 17 8.22 7.03 5.87
N PHE A 18 7.50 7.11 4.75
CA PHE A 18 6.45 6.13 4.42
C PHE A 18 7.02 4.73 4.19
N ALA A 19 8.13 4.63 3.47
CA ALA A 19 8.81 3.37 3.16
C ALA A 19 9.46 2.75 4.40
N GLU A 20 9.99 3.55 5.34
CA GLU A 20 10.50 3.06 6.62
C GLU A 20 9.42 2.40 7.49
N ASN A 21 8.17 2.86 7.38
CA ASN A 21 7.02 2.27 8.07
C ASN A 21 6.45 1.02 7.37
N TRP A 22 7.03 0.58 6.26
CA TRP A 22 6.57 -0.62 5.56
C TRP A 22 7.05 -1.89 6.26
N PRO A 23 6.15 -2.80 6.66
CA PRO A 23 6.57 -4.07 7.23
C PRO A 23 7.19 -4.95 6.12
N ILE A 24 8.47 -5.31 6.28
CA ILE A 24 9.34 -6.05 5.32
C ILE A 24 8.96 -7.53 5.17
N GLU A 25 7.68 -7.86 5.32
CA GLU A 25 7.16 -9.20 5.11
C GLU A 25 7.60 -10.21 6.20
N GLY A 26 6.62 -10.52 7.04
CA GLY A 26 6.80 -11.37 8.20
C GLY A 26 5.65 -11.06 9.12
N GLY A 27 4.74 -12.01 9.30
CA GLY A 27 3.57 -11.82 10.14
C GLY A 27 3.90 -11.25 11.51
N SER A 28 5.12 -11.40 12.03
CA SER A 28 5.59 -10.80 13.28
C SER A 28 5.59 -9.27 13.29
N ASP A 29 6.09 -8.59 12.26
CA ASP A 29 6.21 -7.13 12.29
C ASP A 29 4.87 -6.46 12.04
N LEU A 30 4.09 -7.00 11.11
CA LEU A 30 2.70 -6.61 10.93
C LEU A 30 1.88 -6.86 12.20
N ARG A 31 2.02 -8.03 12.85
CA ARG A 31 1.36 -8.29 14.14
C ARG A 31 1.76 -7.28 15.20
N LYS A 32 3.04 -6.91 15.31
CA LYS A 32 3.49 -5.87 16.27
C LYS A 32 2.82 -4.52 15.98
N MET A 33 2.75 -4.11 14.71
CA MET A 33 2.06 -2.87 14.31
C MET A 33 0.57 -2.91 14.71
N LEU A 34 -0.06 -4.07 14.56
CA LEU A 34 -1.48 -4.27 14.88
C LEU A 34 -1.78 -4.56 16.36
N GLY A 35 -0.79 -4.60 17.25
CA GLY A 35 -1.01 -4.87 18.68
C GLY A 35 -1.03 -6.36 19.08
N GLY A 36 -0.49 -7.24 18.24
CA GLY A 36 -0.09 -8.62 18.57
C GLY A 36 -1.19 -9.68 18.51
N ALA A 37 -2.41 -9.37 18.95
CA ALA A 37 -3.50 -10.33 19.08
C ALA A 37 -4.45 -10.41 17.88
N VAL A 38 -4.24 -9.58 16.85
CA VAL A 38 -5.14 -9.53 15.69
C VAL A 38 -4.92 -10.77 14.80
N PRO A 39 -5.98 -11.54 14.47
CA PRO A 39 -5.93 -12.53 13.42
C PRO A 39 -5.58 -11.86 12.09
N LEU A 40 -4.44 -12.22 11.52
CA LEU A 40 -4.14 -11.80 10.15
C LEU A 40 -5.00 -12.61 9.16
N PRO A 41 -5.42 -11.99 8.06
CA PRO A 41 -5.99 -12.73 6.94
C PRO A 41 -5.04 -13.82 6.45
N THR A 42 -5.58 -14.86 5.83
CA THR A 42 -4.81 -16.00 5.33
C THR A 42 -4.41 -15.87 3.86
N THR A 43 -4.98 -14.91 3.14
CA THR A 43 -4.75 -14.70 1.71
C THR A 43 -3.79 -13.52 1.50
N GLU A 44 -2.95 -13.62 0.46
CA GLU A 44 -1.93 -12.61 0.17
C GLU A 44 -2.55 -11.25 -0.19
N ASP A 45 -3.68 -11.24 -0.90
CA ASP A 45 -4.41 -10.02 -1.24
C ASP A 45 -4.83 -9.22 0.01
N ALA A 46 -5.41 -9.92 0.99
CA ALA A 46 -5.87 -9.34 2.23
C ALA A 46 -4.68 -8.95 3.13
N ILE A 47 -3.61 -9.75 3.17
CA ILE A 47 -2.38 -9.38 3.89
C ILE A 47 -1.77 -8.11 3.30
N SER A 48 -1.68 -7.98 1.97
CA SER A 48 -1.15 -6.78 1.32
C SER A 48 -1.98 -5.53 1.64
N ALA A 49 -3.32 -5.67 1.67
CA ALA A 49 -4.22 -4.59 2.05
C ALA A 49 -4.03 -4.17 3.53
N VAL A 50 -3.87 -5.15 4.42
CA VAL A 50 -3.63 -4.89 5.85
C VAL A 50 -2.27 -4.20 6.06
N ARG A 51 -1.21 -4.65 5.36
CA ARG A 51 0.13 -4.04 5.39
C ARG A 51 0.05 -2.57 5.01
N LEU A 52 -0.52 -2.28 3.83
CA LEU A 52 -0.60 -0.91 3.35
C LEU A 52 -1.46 -0.02 4.25
N SER A 53 -2.60 -0.52 4.72
CA SER A 53 -3.45 0.21 5.66
C SER A 53 -2.70 0.58 6.95
N ALA A 54 -1.94 -0.37 7.50
CA ALA A 54 -1.14 -0.13 8.70
C ALA A 54 -0.01 0.88 8.46
N THR A 55 0.65 0.83 7.30
CA THR A 55 1.67 1.81 6.91
C THR A 55 1.08 3.21 6.71
N ILE A 56 -0.11 3.32 6.10
CA ILE A 56 -0.84 4.58 5.99
C ILE A 56 -1.13 5.14 7.38
N ASN A 57 -1.69 4.34 8.29
CA ASN A 57 -2.00 4.81 9.65
C ASN A 57 -0.76 5.23 10.46
N ALA A 58 0.39 4.61 10.19
CA ALA A 58 1.66 4.95 10.83
C ALA A 58 2.31 6.24 10.27
N SER A 59 2.02 6.59 9.01
CA SER A 59 2.72 7.67 8.29
C SER A 59 1.86 8.90 8.04
N ALA A 60 0.54 8.73 7.92
CA ALA A 60 -0.39 9.81 7.65
C ALA A 60 -0.55 10.73 8.86
N ASP A 61 -0.84 12.01 8.57
CA ASP A 61 -1.37 12.92 9.58
C ASP A 61 -2.75 12.44 10.07
N ASP A 62 -3.25 13.03 11.16
CA ASP A 62 -4.51 12.60 11.77
C ASP A 62 -5.73 12.73 10.84
N ASP A 63 -5.68 13.63 9.85
CA ASP A 63 -6.77 13.89 8.90
C ASP A 63 -6.82 12.85 7.76
N HIS A 64 -5.71 12.16 7.50
CA HIS A 64 -5.58 11.20 6.39
C HIS A 64 -5.39 9.75 6.85
N LYS A 65 -5.45 9.48 8.16
CA LYS A 65 -5.55 8.13 8.70
C LYS A 65 -6.79 7.42 8.20
N MET A 66 -6.72 6.10 8.12
CA MET A 66 -7.86 5.27 7.76
C MET A 66 -8.88 5.26 8.90
N THR A 67 -9.89 6.13 8.80
CA THR A 67 -11.08 6.10 9.64
C THR A 67 -12.09 5.09 9.11
N PHE A 68 -13.01 4.64 9.96
CA PHE A 68 -14.14 3.78 9.56
C PHE A 68 -14.82 4.36 8.32
N SER A 69 -14.89 3.56 7.25
CA SER A 69 -15.57 3.93 6.02
C SER A 69 -16.71 2.95 5.77
N SER A 70 -17.90 3.46 5.42
CA SER A 70 -19.01 2.61 4.96
C SER A 70 -18.72 1.85 3.67
N MET A 71 -17.54 2.07 3.06
CA MET A 71 -17.03 1.31 1.92
C MET A 71 -16.37 -0.01 2.31
N PHE A 72 -15.97 -0.16 3.57
CA PHE A 72 -15.33 -1.38 4.04
C PHE A 72 -16.41 -2.36 4.48
N THR A 73 -16.56 -3.46 3.74
CA THR A 73 -17.52 -4.53 4.07
C THR A 73 -16.87 -5.66 4.85
N GLY A 74 -15.54 -5.65 4.96
CA GLY A 74 -14.71 -6.68 5.61
C GLY A 74 -14.55 -6.54 7.13
N ALA A 75 -14.01 -7.61 7.73
CA ALA A 75 -13.75 -7.71 9.17
C ALA A 75 -12.82 -6.59 9.66
N GLU A 76 -13.26 -5.89 10.71
CA GLU A 76 -12.58 -4.76 11.31
C GLU A 76 -11.32 -5.23 12.03
N VAL A 77 -10.15 -4.97 11.45
CA VAL A 77 -8.89 -5.02 12.18
C VAL A 77 -8.61 -3.61 12.69
N LYS A 78 -8.35 -3.49 13.98
CA LYS A 78 -7.82 -2.24 14.56
C LYS A 78 -6.34 -2.39 14.80
N ASP A 79 -5.58 -1.34 14.51
CA ASP A 79 -4.18 -1.26 14.93
C ASP A 79 -4.07 -0.99 16.44
N LYS A 80 -2.83 -0.94 16.96
CA LYS A 80 -2.58 -0.66 18.38
C LYS A 80 -3.13 0.70 18.86
N ALA A 81 -3.31 1.65 17.96
CA ALA A 81 -3.81 2.99 18.23
C ALA A 81 -5.33 3.09 18.06
N GLY A 82 -5.99 2.00 17.67
CA GLY A 82 -7.43 1.93 17.46
C GLY A 82 -7.88 2.38 16.06
N ASN A 83 -6.95 2.66 15.13
CA ASN A 83 -7.30 3.02 13.76
C ASN A 83 -7.75 1.79 12.99
N TYR A 84 -8.58 2.01 11.97
CA TYR A 84 -9.10 0.93 11.14
C TYR A 84 -8.09 0.48 10.10
N VAL A 85 -8.10 -0.82 9.80
CA VAL A 85 -7.25 -1.45 8.79
C VAL A 85 -8.13 -2.25 7.84
N CYS A 86 -7.95 -2.02 6.54
CA CYS A 86 -8.72 -2.70 5.51
C CYS A 86 -8.09 -4.04 5.14
N SER A 87 -8.91 -5.10 5.11
CA SER A 87 -8.51 -6.46 4.73
C SER A 87 -8.93 -6.85 3.31
N SER A 88 -9.48 -5.91 2.54
CA SER A 88 -9.92 -6.14 1.15
C SER A 88 -9.10 -5.25 0.22
N ALA A 89 -8.27 -5.86 -0.62
CA ALA A 89 -7.44 -5.11 -1.56
C ALA A 89 -8.28 -4.26 -2.53
N LYS A 90 -9.45 -4.78 -2.95
CA LYS A 90 -10.39 -4.05 -3.80
C LYS A 90 -10.95 -2.81 -3.10
N GLU A 91 -11.36 -2.93 -1.85
CA GLU A 91 -11.93 -1.80 -1.10
C GLU A 91 -10.86 -0.76 -0.77
N LEU A 92 -9.66 -1.19 -0.40
CA LEU A 92 -8.53 -0.29 -0.18
C LEU A 92 -8.17 0.47 -1.45
N LYS A 93 -8.21 -0.17 -2.62
CA LYS A 93 -8.01 0.50 -3.91
C LYS A 93 -9.04 1.59 -4.15
N LEU A 94 -10.32 1.31 -3.89
CA LEU A 94 -11.40 2.30 -4.03
C LEU A 94 -11.21 3.47 -3.05
N TRP A 95 -10.75 3.19 -1.84
CA TRP A 95 -10.41 4.24 -0.87
C TRP A 95 -9.24 5.10 -1.37
N LEU A 96 -8.14 4.50 -1.85
CA LEU A 96 -7.01 5.23 -2.43
C LEU A 96 -7.43 6.09 -3.63
N ASP A 97 -8.24 5.55 -4.54
CA ASP A 97 -8.75 6.30 -5.71
C ASP A 97 -9.56 7.55 -5.28
N ARG A 98 -10.26 7.49 -4.14
CA ARG A 98 -11.00 8.65 -3.58
C ARG A 98 -10.10 9.60 -2.82
N THR A 99 -9.15 9.08 -2.04
CA THR A 99 -8.27 9.87 -1.18
C THR A 99 -7.19 10.59 -1.99
N LEU A 100 -6.58 9.92 -2.96
CA LEU A 100 -5.45 10.43 -3.74
C LEU A 100 -5.81 10.82 -5.18
N GLY A 101 -7.01 10.47 -5.64
CA GLY A 101 -7.33 10.42 -7.06
C GLY A 101 -6.93 9.08 -7.68
N LYS A 102 -7.37 8.84 -8.92
CA LYS A 102 -7.12 7.57 -9.61
C LYS A 102 -5.63 7.32 -9.81
N GLY A 103 -5.18 6.12 -9.47
CA GLY A 103 -3.81 5.68 -9.77
C GLY A 103 -3.54 5.73 -11.28
N LYS A 104 -2.32 6.09 -11.66
CA LYS A 104 -1.91 6.08 -13.08
C LYS A 104 -1.75 4.63 -13.53
N HIS A 105 -2.40 4.26 -14.63
CA HIS A 105 -2.28 2.92 -15.19
C HIS A 105 -0.83 2.63 -15.63
N MET A 106 -0.33 1.45 -15.29
CA MET A 106 1.00 0.95 -15.66
C MET A 106 0.85 -0.30 -16.52
N ALA A 107 1.11 -0.17 -17.82
CA ALA A 107 0.95 -1.30 -18.75
C ALA A 107 2.03 -2.38 -18.61
N ASN A 108 3.16 -2.06 -17.97
CA ASN A 108 4.28 -2.96 -17.70
C ASN A 108 5.30 -2.30 -16.75
N ALA A 109 6.26 -3.09 -16.27
CA ALA A 109 7.37 -2.63 -15.44
C ALA A 109 8.14 -1.45 -16.05
N GLY A 110 8.32 -1.42 -17.38
CA GLY A 110 9.00 -0.32 -18.07
C GLY A 110 8.29 1.03 -17.94
N LYS A 111 6.97 1.05 -17.79
CA LYS A 111 6.19 2.29 -17.50
C LYS A 111 6.28 2.73 -16.04
N ALA A 112 6.58 1.80 -15.15
CA ALA A 112 6.78 2.05 -13.73
C ALA A 112 8.25 2.40 -13.39
N ALA A 113 9.20 2.18 -14.31
CA ALA A 113 10.62 2.47 -14.13
C ALA A 113 10.89 3.97 -13.84
N GLY A 114 11.84 4.23 -12.94
CA GLY A 114 12.20 5.59 -12.52
C GLY A 114 11.12 6.28 -11.67
N LYS A 115 10.19 5.51 -11.12
CA LYS A 115 9.11 6.03 -10.26
C LYS A 115 9.18 5.39 -8.89
N ARG A 116 8.58 6.10 -7.92
CA ARG A 116 8.34 5.61 -6.57
C ARG A 116 6.92 5.90 -6.12
N GLY A 117 6.36 5.04 -5.28
CA GLY A 117 4.99 5.19 -4.78
C GLY A 117 4.32 3.87 -4.39
N ILE A 118 3.00 3.92 -4.26
CA ILE A 118 2.18 2.74 -3.99
C ILE A 118 1.78 2.11 -5.32
N ILE A 119 2.08 0.84 -5.52
CA ILE A 119 1.64 0.09 -6.70
C ILE A 119 0.58 -0.94 -6.33
N TYR A 120 -0.39 -1.11 -7.23
CA TYR A 120 -1.43 -2.11 -7.13
C TYR A 120 -1.51 -2.91 -8.42
N TRP A 121 -1.44 -4.23 -8.29
CA TRP A 121 -1.79 -5.15 -9.37
C TRP A 121 -3.13 -5.81 -9.07
N SER A 122 -3.97 -5.97 -10.08
CA SER A 122 -5.11 -6.87 -10.03
C SER A 122 -4.97 -7.95 -11.06
N GLY A 123 -5.43 -9.15 -10.73
CA GLY A 123 -5.47 -10.29 -11.62
C GLY A 123 -6.69 -11.18 -11.34
N PRO A 124 -6.76 -12.37 -11.94
CA PRO A 124 -7.87 -13.30 -11.74
C PRO A 124 -8.01 -13.79 -10.29
N PHE A 125 -6.95 -13.69 -9.49
CA PHE A 125 -6.91 -14.18 -8.11
C PHE A 125 -7.04 -13.09 -7.03
N GLY A 126 -7.32 -11.85 -7.43
CA GLY A 126 -7.48 -10.72 -6.49
C GLY A 126 -6.57 -9.56 -6.83
N GLY A 127 -6.26 -8.73 -5.82
CA GLY A 127 -5.35 -7.60 -5.99
C GLY A 127 -4.29 -7.57 -4.91
N TYR A 128 -3.13 -7.02 -5.25
CA TYR A 128 -1.96 -6.98 -4.38
C TYR A 128 -1.38 -5.56 -4.35
N PHE A 129 -1.05 -5.08 -3.15
CA PHE A 129 -0.36 -3.81 -2.94
C PHE A 129 1.09 -4.00 -2.54
N GLU A 130 1.95 -3.13 -3.07
CA GLU A 130 3.35 -3.07 -2.67
C GLU A 130 3.86 -1.62 -2.74
N LEU A 131 5.01 -1.38 -2.10
CA LEU A 131 5.79 -0.18 -2.34
C LEU A 131 6.70 -0.37 -3.55
N TRP A 132 6.58 0.54 -4.50
CA TRP A 132 7.39 0.56 -5.70
C TRP A 132 8.45 1.64 -5.58
N ASP A 133 9.71 1.30 -5.81
CA ASP A 133 10.80 2.26 -6.02
C ASP A 133 11.77 1.68 -7.04
N THR A 134 12.01 2.43 -8.10
CA THR A 134 12.97 2.09 -9.17
C THR A 134 13.80 3.30 -9.55
N THR A 135 13.92 4.27 -8.64
CA THR A 135 14.63 5.53 -8.90
C THR A 135 16.15 5.41 -8.78
N ASP A 136 16.65 4.40 -8.05
CA ASP A 136 18.06 4.04 -8.05
C ASP A 136 18.33 2.88 -9.03
N ASP A 137 19.36 3.04 -9.88
CA ASP A 137 19.75 2.18 -11.02
C ASP A 137 20.13 0.72 -10.65
N GLY A 138 19.97 0.32 -9.39
CA GLY A 138 20.10 -1.06 -8.92
C GLY A 138 18.74 -1.67 -8.71
N PHE A 139 18.18 -2.34 -9.72
CA PHE A 139 16.94 -3.09 -9.62
C PHE A 139 16.87 -3.97 -8.35
N LYS A 140 16.11 -3.53 -7.34
CA LYS A 140 15.47 -4.33 -6.30
C LYS A 140 14.15 -3.65 -5.96
N GLY A 141 13.10 -4.06 -6.66
CA GLY A 141 11.74 -3.68 -6.28
C GLY A 141 11.50 -3.93 -4.80
N GLY A 142 10.76 -3.01 -4.20
CA GLY A 142 10.30 -3.11 -2.82
C GLY A 142 11.32 -2.65 -1.80
N VAL A 143 10.78 -2.18 -0.69
CA VAL A 143 11.46 -2.27 0.58
C VAL A 143 11.87 -3.74 0.79
N LYS A 144 13.12 -4.08 0.43
CA LYS A 144 13.77 -5.40 0.60
C LYS A 144 12.80 -6.61 0.56
N GLY A 145 12.20 -6.90 -0.59
CA GLY A 145 11.34 -8.08 -0.76
C GLY A 145 10.08 -7.91 -1.62
N ALA A 146 9.98 -6.90 -2.51
CA ALA A 146 8.78 -6.82 -3.34
C ALA A 146 8.66 -8.03 -4.26
N VAL A 147 7.46 -8.57 -4.26
CA VAL A 147 6.98 -9.48 -5.29
C VAL A 147 6.51 -8.63 -6.46
N ASP A 148 6.92 -8.98 -7.67
CA ASP A 148 6.32 -8.41 -8.88
C ASP A 148 5.23 -9.34 -9.42
N HIS A 149 4.10 -8.76 -9.80
CA HIS A 149 2.93 -9.52 -10.26
C HIS A 149 2.57 -9.17 -11.70
N TRP A 150 3.55 -8.74 -12.50
CA TRP A 150 3.31 -8.27 -13.87
C TRP A 150 2.79 -9.37 -14.80
N ASP A 151 3.30 -10.59 -14.67
CA ASP A 151 2.98 -11.68 -15.60
C ASP A 151 1.53 -12.20 -15.47
N ASP A 152 0.94 -12.08 -14.28
CA ASP A 152 -0.41 -12.57 -13.99
C ASP A 152 -1.44 -11.44 -13.77
N CYS A 153 -1.04 -10.17 -13.92
CA CYS A 153 -1.94 -9.04 -13.75
C CYS A 153 -2.79 -8.75 -15.01
N THR A 154 -4.05 -8.40 -14.78
CA THR A 154 -4.99 -7.89 -15.79
C THR A 154 -5.06 -6.37 -15.80
N ASP A 155 -4.70 -5.72 -14.69
CA ASP A 155 -4.57 -4.26 -14.58
C ASP A 155 -3.53 -3.93 -13.49
N CYS A 156 -2.87 -2.79 -13.65
CA CYS A 156 -1.91 -2.28 -12.69
C CYS A 156 -1.99 -0.76 -12.64
N CYS A 157 -1.88 -0.19 -11.45
CA CYS A 157 -1.83 1.25 -11.26
C CYS A 157 -0.84 1.68 -10.17
N LEU A 158 -0.32 2.89 -10.31
CA LEU A 158 0.65 3.50 -9.40
C LEU A 158 0.14 4.86 -8.93
N TRP A 159 0.19 5.08 -7.62
CA TRP A 159 0.11 6.40 -7.00
C TRP A 159 1.52 6.85 -6.67
N GLU A 160 2.08 7.71 -7.52
CA GLU A 160 3.41 8.27 -7.31
C GLU A 160 3.44 9.08 -6.00
N MET A 161 4.55 8.96 -5.26
CA MET A 161 4.86 9.70 -4.04
C MET A 161 6.03 10.66 -4.27
#